data_AF-A0A954RPJ1-F1
#
_entry.id   AF-A0A954RPJ1-F1
#
_cell.length_a   1.000
_cell.length_b   1.000
_cell.length_c   1.000
_cell.angle_alpha   90.00
_cell.angle_beta   90.00
_cell.angle_gamma   90.00
#
_symmetry.space_group_name_H-M   'P 1'
#
loop_
_entity.id
_entity.type
_entity.pdbx_description
1 polymer ?
#
loop_
_entity_poly.entity_id
_entity_poly.type
_entity_poly.pdbx_seq_one_letter_code
_entity_poly.pdbx_strand_id
1 'polypeptide(L)'
;MAPSVHDKLKRVRKPRVHITYEVETEGAVEEKELPFVVGVIGDFSGHPTAKLKPLKDRKFVNIDRDNINDVMKQMTPGLNLRVENTLKDDGSEMPVQLKFESMDDFDPA
;
A
#
# COMPACT_ATOMS: atom_id res chain seq x y z
N MET A 1 -15.67 13.91 -20.78
CA MET A 1 -16.98 13.26 -20.96
C MET A 1 -16.91 12.27 -22.12
N ALA A 2 -17.35 11.03 -21.91
CA ALA A 2 -17.54 10.10 -23.02
C ALA A 2 -18.75 10.54 -23.87
N PRO A 3 -18.70 10.48 -25.21
CA PRO A 3 -19.78 10.97 -26.05
C PRO A 3 -21.04 10.14 -25.87
N SER A 4 -22.20 10.82 -25.80
CA SER A 4 -23.50 10.18 -25.62
C SER A 4 -23.81 9.26 -26.80
N VAL A 5 -24.58 8.20 -26.55
CA VAL A 5 -25.12 7.33 -27.61
C VAL A 5 -25.92 8.17 -28.62
N HIS A 6 -26.60 9.22 -28.15
CA HIS A 6 -27.34 10.17 -28.98
C HIS A 6 -26.44 11.00 -29.92
N ASP A 7 -25.20 11.33 -29.51
CA ASP A 7 -24.23 12.02 -30.37
C ASP A 7 -23.72 11.12 -31.50
N LYS A 8 -23.59 9.81 -31.23
CA LYS A 8 -23.24 8.83 -32.25
C LYS A 8 -24.36 8.64 -33.27
N LEU A 9 -25.63 8.59 -32.84
CA LEU A 9 -26.79 8.51 -33.74
C LEU A 9 -26.93 9.75 -34.64
N LYS A 10 -26.67 10.95 -34.13
CA LYS A 10 -26.69 12.21 -34.90
C LYS A 10 -25.71 12.21 -36.09
N ARG A 11 -24.57 11.52 -35.94
CA ARG A 11 -23.50 11.43 -36.96
C ARG A 11 -23.70 10.29 -37.96
N VAL A 12 -24.24 9.14 -37.52
CA VAL A 12 -24.29 7.91 -38.35
C VAL A 12 -25.65 7.70 -39.02
N ARG A 13 -26.77 8.01 -38.33
CA ARG A 13 -28.14 7.89 -38.88
C ARG A 13 -29.10 8.83 -38.14
N LYS A 14 -29.37 10.00 -38.72
CA LYS A 14 -30.27 11.01 -38.13
C LYS A 14 -31.76 10.62 -38.29
N PRO A 15 -32.50 10.33 -37.21
CA PRO A 15 -33.94 10.04 -37.29
C PRO A 15 -34.77 11.32 -37.49
N ARG A 16 -36.05 11.16 -37.90
CA ARG A 16 -36.96 12.28 -38.23
C ARG A 16 -37.35 13.15 -37.03
N VAL A 17 -37.43 12.56 -35.84
CA VAL A 17 -37.62 13.27 -34.56
C VAL A 17 -36.56 12.74 -33.60
N HIS A 18 -35.81 13.64 -32.97
CA HIS A 18 -34.73 13.29 -32.05
C HIS A 18 -34.78 14.25 -30.86
N ILE A 19 -35.13 13.72 -29.69
CA ILE A 19 -35.17 14.48 -28.44
C ILE A 19 -33.87 14.18 -27.70
N THR A 20 -33.07 15.21 -27.45
CA THR A 20 -31.83 15.13 -26.66
C THR A 20 -32.04 15.81 -25.33
N TYR A 21 -31.47 15.24 -24.28
CA TYR A 21 -31.33 15.88 -22.97
C TYR A 21 -29.88 16.32 -22.84
N GLU A 22 -29.63 17.63 -22.97
CA GLU A 22 -28.33 18.23 -22.74
C GLU A 22 -28.35 18.81 -21.33
N VAL A 23 -27.44 18.36 -20.48
CA VAL A 23 -27.22 18.96 -19.17
C VAL A 23 -26.39 20.21 -19.41
N GLU A 24 -27.02 21.38 -19.43
CA GLU A 24 -26.29 22.64 -19.40
C GLU A 24 -25.68 22.82 -18.01
N THR A 25 -24.35 22.77 -17.95
CA THR A 25 -23.61 23.01 -16.71
C THR A 25 -23.18 24.48 -16.54
N GLU A 26 -23.67 25.43 -17.35
CA GLU A 26 -23.28 26.86 -17.31
C GLU A 26 -21.76 27.13 -17.20
N GLY A 27 -20.92 26.23 -17.74
CA GLY A 27 -19.47 26.33 -17.61
C GLY A 27 -18.91 25.95 -16.23
N ALA A 28 -19.70 25.29 -15.38
CA ALA A 28 -19.27 24.73 -14.11
C ALA A 28 -18.04 23.85 -14.30
N VAL A 29 -16.97 24.22 -13.60
CA VAL A 29 -15.73 23.45 -13.55
C VAL A 29 -16.02 22.20 -12.73
N GLU A 30 -15.84 21.04 -13.35
CA GLU A 30 -15.95 19.75 -12.66
C GLU A 30 -14.86 19.69 -11.58
N GLU A 31 -15.25 19.77 -10.31
CA GLU A 31 -14.33 19.64 -9.18
C GLU A 31 -13.76 18.22 -9.18
N LYS A 32 -12.45 18.12 -9.39
CA LYS A 32 -11.71 16.87 -9.28
C LYS A 32 -10.99 16.86 -7.95
N GLU A 33 -11.48 16.02 -7.03
CA GLU A 33 -10.78 15.77 -5.78
C GLU A 33 -9.50 14.97 -6.05
N LEU A 34 -8.37 15.54 -5.64
CA LEU A 34 -7.09 14.86 -5.66
C LEU A 34 -6.89 14.15 -4.32
N PRO A 35 -6.76 12.80 -4.29
CA PRO A 35 -6.54 12.10 -3.05
C PRO A 35 -5.18 12.47 -2.47
N PHE A 36 -5.15 12.78 -1.18
CA PHE A 36 -3.91 13.00 -0.45
C PHE A 36 -3.26 11.67 -0.10
N VAL A 37 -2.15 11.35 -0.76
CA VAL A 37 -1.38 10.10 -0.55
C VAL A 37 -0.02 10.44 0.04
N VAL A 38 0.34 9.76 1.13
CA VAL A 38 1.65 9.91 1.79
C VAL A 38 2.48 8.67 1.54
N GLY A 39 3.69 8.86 1.00
CA GLY A 39 4.70 7.82 0.88
C GLY A 39 5.64 7.87 2.07
N VAL A 40 5.78 6.75 2.79
CA VAL A 40 6.74 6.61 3.89
C VAL A 40 7.91 5.75 3.40
N ILE A 41 9.14 6.22 3.61
CA ILE A 41 10.36 5.52 3.22
C ILE A 41 11.27 5.40 4.43
N GLY A 42 11.74 4.19 4.71
CA GLY A 42 12.60 3.88 5.84
C GLY A 42 13.16 2.47 5.76
N ASP A 43 14.08 2.15 6.66
CA ASP A 43 14.48 0.77 6.90
C ASP A 43 13.49 0.15 7.88
N PHE A 44 12.70 -0.79 7.36
CA PHE A 44 11.66 -1.50 8.09
C PHE A 44 11.98 -3.00 8.25
N SER A 45 13.08 -3.47 7.68
CA SER A 45 13.41 -4.90 7.62
C SER A 45 14.53 -5.31 8.58
N GLY A 46 15.35 -4.35 9.05
CA GLY A 46 16.42 -4.59 10.02
C GLY A 46 17.40 -5.64 9.53
N HIS A 47 17.42 -6.81 10.18
CA HIS A 47 18.14 -8.01 9.75
C HIS A 47 17.17 -8.96 9.03
N PRO A 48 16.91 -8.76 7.73
CA PRO A 48 15.85 -9.49 7.05
C PRO A 48 16.11 -10.98 7.08
N THR A 49 15.09 -11.77 7.44
CA THR A 49 15.21 -13.24 7.45
C THR A 49 15.26 -13.83 6.05
N ALA A 50 14.90 -13.05 5.02
CA ALA A 50 14.94 -13.44 3.61
C ALA A 50 15.63 -12.36 2.76
N LYS A 51 16.18 -12.77 1.61
CA LYS A 51 16.87 -11.83 0.71
C LYS A 51 15.88 -10.81 0.14
N LEU A 52 16.06 -9.54 0.51
CA LEU A 52 15.26 -8.44 -0.01
C LEU A 52 15.49 -8.24 -1.51
N LYS A 53 14.44 -7.79 -2.20
CA LYS A 53 14.53 -7.38 -3.61
C LYS A 53 15.50 -6.20 -3.77
N PRO A 54 16.19 -6.08 -4.92
CA PRO A 54 16.97 -4.89 -5.26
C PRO A 54 16.10 -3.63 -5.16
N LEU A 55 16.70 -2.50 -4.75
CA LEU A 55 15.97 -1.24 -4.53
C LEU A 55 15.11 -0.83 -5.74
N LYS A 56 15.63 -1.04 -6.96
CA LYS A 56 14.93 -0.72 -8.22
C LYS A 56 13.61 -1.49 -8.39
N ASP A 57 13.52 -2.68 -7.82
CA ASP A 57 12.35 -3.56 -7.94
C ASP A 57 11.37 -3.40 -6.76
N ARG A 58 11.71 -2.55 -5.78
CA ARG A 58 10.83 -2.24 -4.65
C ARG A 58 9.80 -1.21 -5.07
N LYS A 59 8.53 -1.63 -5.07
CA LYS A 59 7.38 -0.75 -5.34
C LYS A 59 6.78 -0.27 -4.03
N PHE A 60 6.11 0.88 -4.07
CA PHE A 60 5.25 1.29 -2.96
C PHE A 60 4.13 0.28 -2.78
N VAL A 61 3.92 -0.10 -1.52
CA VAL A 61 2.83 -0.97 -1.09
C VAL A 61 1.84 -0.08 -0.35
N ASN A 62 0.56 -0.18 -0.70
CA ASN A 62 -0.49 0.52 0.01
C ASN A 62 -0.73 -0.17 1.35
N ILE A 63 -0.67 0.61 2.42
CA ILE A 63 -0.86 0.12 3.79
C ILE A 63 -2.15 0.71 4.34
N ASP A 64 -2.98 -0.14 4.91
CA ASP A 64 -4.21 0.21 5.63
C ASP A 64 -4.32 -0.62 6.92
N ARG A 65 -5.34 -0.35 7.75
CA ARG A 65 -5.48 -1.03 9.05
C ARG A 65 -5.72 -2.52 8.95
N ASP A 66 -6.24 -2.98 7.81
CA ASP A 66 -6.62 -4.36 7.61
C ASP A 66 -5.45 -5.19 7.06
N ASN A 67 -4.50 -4.55 6.37
CA ASN A 67 -3.41 -5.23 5.65
C ASN A 67 -2.01 -5.07 6.28
N ILE A 68 -1.84 -4.30 7.37
CA ILE A 68 -0.53 -4.05 8.01
C ILE A 68 0.23 -5.36 8.29
N ASN A 69 -0.46 -6.36 8.84
CA ASN A 69 0.18 -7.64 9.19
C ASN A 69 0.64 -8.40 7.93
N ASP A 70 -0.14 -8.37 6.85
CA ASP A 70 0.23 -9.03 5.61
C ASP A 70 1.44 -8.35 4.93
N VAL A 71 1.47 -7.01 4.96
CA VAL A 71 2.61 -6.25 4.47
C VAL A 71 3.85 -6.54 5.32
N MET A 72 3.71 -6.60 6.64
CA MET A 72 4.81 -6.95 7.55
C MET A 72 5.38 -8.34 7.25
N LYS A 73 4.53 -9.36 7.06
CA LYS A 73 4.96 -10.71 6.66
C LYS A 73 5.76 -10.71 5.36
N GLN A 74 5.35 -9.92 4.37
CA GLN A 74 6.06 -9.83 3.09
C GLN A 74 7.41 -9.12 3.20
N MET A 75 7.54 -8.18 4.15
CA MET A 75 8.78 -7.46 4.40
C MET A 75 9.80 -8.30 5.18
N THR A 76 9.34 -9.35 5.87
CA THR A 76 10.17 -10.28 6.65
C THR A 76 11.14 -9.58 7.62
N PRO A 77 10.66 -8.67 8.47
CA PRO A 77 11.49 -8.01 9.47
C PRO A 77 12.08 -9.05 10.42
N GLY A 78 13.38 -8.94 10.66
CA GLY A 78 14.10 -9.84 11.54
C GLY A 78 15.11 -9.10 12.40
N LEU A 79 15.44 -9.70 13.53
CA LEU A 79 16.39 -9.17 14.49
C LEU A 79 17.30 -10.27 15.01
N ASN A 80 18.58 -10.17 14.68
CA ASN A 80 19.62 -11.08 15.15
C ASN A 80 20.57 -10.32 16.07
N LEU A 81 20.53 -10.62 17.35
CA LEU A 81 21.33 -9.95 18.37
C LEU A 81 21.89 -10.94 19.40
N ARG A 82 22.98 -10.54 20.04
CA ARG A 82 23.57 -11.25 21.17
C ARG A 82 23.31 -10.43 22.42
N VAL A 83 22.71 -11.06 23.42
CA VAL A 83 22.37 -10.42 24.70
C VAL A 83 23.05 -11.15 25.84
N GLU A 84 23.33 -10.44 26.91
CA GLU A 84 23.87 -11.03 28.13
C GLU A 84 22.91 -12.09 28.69
N ASN A 85 23.44 -13.28 29.01
CA ASN A 85 22.65 -14.38 29.55
C ASN A 85 22.54 -14.28 31.08
N THR A 86 21.53 -13.55 31.54
CA THR A 86 21.21 -13.40 32.97
C THR A 86 20.62 -14.66 33.62
N LEU A 87 20.35 -15.73 32.86
CA LEU A 87 19.81 -17.00 33.40
C LEU A 87 20.89 -17.89 34.02
N LYS A 88 22.13 -17.77 33.56
CA LYS A 88 23.27 -18.59 34.02
C LYS A 88 24.30 -17.81 34.84
N ASP A 89 24.24 -16.48 34.80
CA ASP A 89 25.11 -15.56 35.55
C ASP A 89 26.62 -15.81 35.33
N ASP A 90 26.98 -16.40 34.19
CA ASP A 90 28.34 -16.87 33.84
C ASP A 90 29.04 -15.91 32.84
N GLY A 91 28.51 -14.69 32.69
CA GLY A 91 29.02 -13.69 31.71
C GLY A 91 28.90 -14.12 30.24
N SER A 92 28.19 -15.22 29.96
CA SER A 92 27.98 -15.73 28.60
C SER A 92 26.94 -14.91 27.83
N GLU A 93 27.09 -14.82 26.51
CA GLU A 93 26.09 -14.20 25.63
C GLU A 93 25.13 -15.25 25.05
N MET A 94 23.84 -14.93 25.03
CA MET A 94 22.79 -15.71 24.39
C MET A 94 22.47 -15.12 23.00
N PRO A 95 22.57 -15.92 21.92
CA PRO A 95 22.10 -15.50 20.60
C PRO A 95 20.57 -15.52 20.57
N VAL A 96 19.98 -14.41 20.16
CA VAL A 96 18.54 -14.24 19.98
C VAL A 96 18.27 -13.93 18.51
N GLN A 97 17.42 -14.75 17.89
CA GLN A 97 16.94 -14.59 16.53
C GLN A 97 15.42 -14.44 16.59
N LEU A 98 14.94 -13.22 16.32
CA LEU A 98 13.52 -12.91 16.30
C LEU A 98 13.09 -12.68 14.86
N LYS A 99 11.92 -13.24 14.54
CA LYS A 99 11.22 -13.04 13.28
C LYS A 99 9.85 -12.47 13.62
N PHE A 100 9.49 -11.37 12.98
CA PHE A 100 8.19 -10.73 13.19
C PHE A 100 7.30 -10.93 11.96
N GLU A 101 6.10 -11.42 12.20
CA GLU A 101 5.03 -11.65 11.23
C GLU A 101 3.78 -10.80 11.54
N SER A 102 3.62 -10.35 12.78
CA SER A 102 2.51 -9.51 13.21
C SER A 102 2.98 -8.38 14.13
N MET A 103 2.14 -7.36 14.29
CA MET A 103 2.42 -6.31 15.27
C MET A 103 2.43 -6.83 16.70
N ASP A 104 1.69 -7.90 16.98
CA ASP A 104 1.62 -8.52 18.31
C ASP A 104 2.93 -9.23 18.68
N ASP A 105 3.76 -9.61 17.69
CA ASP A 105 5.05 -10.28 17.92
C ASP A 105 6.10 -9.34 18.57
N PHE A 106 5.79 -8.05 18.67
CA PHE A 106 6.60 -7.08 19.42
C PHE A 106 6.21 -7.02 20.91
N ASP A 107 5.12 -7.67 21.30
CA ASP A 107 4.73 -7.78 22.69
C ASP A 107 5.60 -8.85 23.39
N PRO A 108 6.14 -8.57 24.60
CA PRO A 108 6.94 -9.53 25.34
C PRO A 108 6.17 -10.70 25.99
N ALA A 109 4.83 -10.71 25.93
CA ALA A 109 3.96 -11.62 26.67
C ALA A 109 4.02 -13.11 26.25
#